data_AF-A0A7Z7IMQ2-F1
#
_entry.id   AF-A0A7Z7IMQ2-F1
#
_cell.length_a   1.000
_cell.length_b   1.000
_cell.length_c   1.000
_cell.angle_alpha   90.00
_cell.angle_beta   90.00
_cell.angle_gamma   90.00
#
_symmetry.space_group_name_H-M   'P 1'
#
loop_
_entity.id
_entity.type
_entity.pdbx_description
1 polymer ?
#
loop_
_entity_poly.entity_id
_entity_poly.type
_entity_poly.pdbx_seq_one_letter_code
_entity_poly.pdbx_strand_id
1 'polypeptide(L)'
;MSALRPSLGAVTDHSPDTQLETNVREFLRALNERLERDRFVKQRMQQVAHPAPLDIEDIRRYLSEFKTVLVEARGDKYTRIATYGGAILQLTDEPEITERVSKMLELAAQEDRDAIKKIESVDHVIQRTDHMTGLRTLFMFVAALGRSLPRNSQLDELTVELSAYCLTRFPPPDDAREGES
;
A
#
# COMPACT_ATOMS: atom_id res chain seq x y z
N MET A 1 25.67 32.97 47.70
CA MET A 1 25.54 31.51 47.47
C MET A 1 24.09 31.13 47.62
N SER A 2 23.39 30.88 46.51
CA SER A 2 22.21 30.03 46.43
C SER A 2 22.09 29.62 44.96
N ALA A 3 22.49 28.37 44.68
CA ALA A 3 22.30 27.75 43.38
C ALA A 3 20.83 27.35 43.25
N LEU A 4 20.13 27.94 42.29
CA LEU A 4 18.81 27.46 41.86
C LEU A 4 19.03 26.33 40.85
N ARG A 5 18.53 25.16 41.26
CA ARG A 5 18.39 23.91 40.47
C ARG A 5 17.94 24.20 39.03
N PRO A 6 18.57 23.59 38.02
CA PRO A 6 17.92 23.41 36.74
C PRO A 6 16.80 22.36 36.88
N SER A 7 15.59 22.71 36.46
CA SER A 7 14.47 21.80 36.29
C SER A 7 14.75 20.87 35.10
N LEU A 8 15.12 19.62 35.39
CA LEU A 8 14.91 18.52 34.46
C LEU A 8 13.43 18.15 34.47
N GLY A 9 12.80 18.02 33.30
CA GLY A 9 11.46 17.46 33.22
C GLY A 9 10.67 17.76 31.96
N ALA A 10 11.31 17.82 30.79
CA ALA A 10 10.63 17.64 29.51
C ALA A 10 11.61 16.94 28.55
N VAL A 11 12.13 15.79 28.99
CA VAL A 11 12.68 14.82 28.04
C VAL A 11 11.44 14.26 27.36
N THR A 12 11.20 14.65 26.11
CA THR A 12 10.31 13.91 25.21
C THR A 12 10.93 12.54 24.98
N ASP A 13 10.83 11.68 25.99
CA ASP A 13 11.34 10.32 25.96
C ASP A 13 10.40 9.55 25.02
N HIS A 14 10.69 9.61 23.72
CA HIS A 14 10.10 8.70 22.77
C HIS A 14 10.74 7.35 23.05
N SER A 15 10.23 6.68 24.09
CA SER A 15 10.68 5.35 24.48
C SER A 15 10.68 4.47 23.22
N PRO A 16 11.62 3.51 23.09
CA PRO A 16 11.64 2.57 21.98
C PRO A 16 10.26 1.95 21.68
N ASP A 17 9.46 1.70 22.72
CA ASP A 17 8.08 1.20 22.61
C ASP A 17 7.13 2.21 21.93
N THR A 18 7.21 3.51 22.24
CA THR A 18 6.39 4.55 21.59
C THR A 18 6.73 4.70 20.10
N GLN A 19 8.01 4.57 19.76
CA GLN A 19 8.46 4.60 18.37
C GLN A 19 8.01 3.35 17.62
N LEU A 20 8.11 2.18 18.26
CA LEU A 20 7.63 0.91 17.71
C LEU A 20 6.13 0.97 17.43
N GLU A 21 5.31 1.39 18.39
CA GLU A 21 3.87 1.55 18.24
C GLU A 21 3.51 2.46 17.06
N THR A 22 4.18 3.62 16.97
CA THR A 22 3.95 4.58 15.89
C THR A 22 4.27 3.96 14.52
N ASN A 23 5.41 3.29 14.38
CA ASN A 23 5.79 2.66 13.12
C ASN A 23 4.85 1.51 12.76
N VAL A 24 4.40 0.70 13.73
CA VAL A 24 3.42 -0.37 13.48
C VAL A 24 2.08 0.21 12.99
N ARG A 25 1.57 1.26 13.64
CA ARG A 25 0.33 1.93 13.21
C ARG A 25 0.44 2.45 11.78
N GLU A 26 1.56 3.09 11.46
CA GLU A 26 1.80 3.65 10.12
C GLU A 26 1.99 2.57 9.05
N PHE A 27 2.65 1.46 9.40
CA PHE A 27 2.79 0.28 8.56
C PHE A 27 1.42 -0.34 8.24
N LEU A 28 0.59 -0.58 9.26
CA LEU A 28 -0.76 -1.12 9.10
C LEU A 28 -1.66 -0.19 8.28
N ARG A 29 -1.56 1.13 8.50
CA ARG A 29 -2.27 2.14 7.68
C ARG A 29 -1.91 2.02 6.20
N ALA A 30 -0.62 1.96 5.87
CA ALA A 30 -0.17 1.83 4.49
C ALA A 30 -0.58 0.48 3.85
N LEU A 31 -0.59 -0.61 4.63
CA LEU A 31 -1.12 -1.91 4.20
C LEU A 31 -2.63 -1.89 3.92
N ASN A 32 -3.40 -1.12 4.70
CA ASN A 32 -4.84 -0.98 4.46
C ASN A 32 -5.14 -0.13 3.22
N GLU A 33 -4.42 0.99 3.01
CA GLU A 33 -4.54 1.82 1.81
C GLU A 33 -4.27 1.03 0.51
N ARG A 34 -3.43 -0.01 0.58
CA ARG A 34 -3.18 -0.94 -0.54
C ARG A 34 -4.44 -1.69 -0.96
N LEU A 35 -5.31 -2.07 -0.03
CA LEU A 35 -6.55 -2.82 -0.32
C LEU A 35 -7.54 -2.01 -1.15
N GLU A 36 -7.50 -0.68 -1.02
CA GLU A 36 -8.40 0.21 -1.73
C GLU A 36 -8.00 0.41 -3.20
N ARG A 37 -6.82 -0.06 -3.62
CA ARG A 37 -6.28 0.14 -4.98
C ARG A 37 -7.27 -0.30 -6.06
N ASP A 38 -7.80 -1.51 -5.97
CA ASP A 38 -8.65 -2.05 -7.04
C ASP A 38 -9.99 -1.31 -7.12
N ARG A 39 -10.52 -0.88 -5.97
CA ARG A 39 -11.71 -0.02 -5.90
C ARG A 39 -11.43 1.35 -6.51
N PHE A 40 -10.30 1.97 -6.17
CA PHE A 40 -9.86 3.26 -6.71
C PHE A 40 -9.73 3.19 -8.24
N VAL A 41 -9.00 2.19 -8.77
CA VAL A 41 -8.82 2.01 -10.22
C VAL A 41 -10.17 1.85 -10.90
N LYS A 42 -11.07 1.02 -10.35
CA LYS A 42 -12.40 0.81 -10.92
C LYS A 42 -13.22 2.09 -10.96
N GLN A 43 -13.27 2.85 -9.86
CA GLN A 43 -14.02 4.11 -9.78
C GLN A 43 -13.46 5.17 -10.73
N ARG A 44 -12.13 5.30 -10.79
CA ARG A 44 -11.49 6.29 -11.64
C ARG A 44 -11.68 5.97 -13.13
N MET A 45 -11.59 4.70 -13.51
CA MET A 45 -11.82 4.27 -14.89
C MET A 45 -13.27 4.36 -15.35
N GLN A 46 -14.26 4.37 -14.45
CA GLN A 46 -15.66 4.64 -14.82
C GLN A 46 -15.87 6.08 -15.34
N GLN A 47 -14.96 7.00 -15.03
CA GLN A 47 -15.01 8.39 -15.47
C GLN A 47 -14.26 8.61 -16.79
N VAL A 48 -13.51 7.61 -17.26
CA VAL A 48 -12.76 7.66 -18.51
C VAL A 48 -13.69 7.23 -19.65
N ALA A 49 -13.79 8.04 -20.70
CA ALA A 49 -14.59 7.71 -21.86
C ALA A 49 -14.09 6.41 -22.50
N HIS A 50 -15.00 5.46 -22.74
CA HIS A 50 -14.65 4.24 -23.46
C HIS A 50 -14.26 4.56 -24.91
N PRO A 51 -13.20 3.94 -25.43
CA PRO A 51 -12.72 4.26 -26.77
C PRO A 51 -13.68 3.72 -27.83
N ALA A 52 -13.80 4.44 -28.94
CA ALA A 52 -14.49 3.96 -30.12
C ALA A 52 -13.80 2.68 -30.65
N PRO A 53 -14.57 1.62 -30.99
CA PRO A 53 -14.01 0.43 -31.58
C PRO A 53 -13.25 0.76 -32.87
N LEU A 54 -12.05 0.18 -33.04
CA LEU A 54 -11.18 0.36 -34.22
C LEU A 54 -10.57 1.76 -34.38
N ASP A 55 -10.86 2.72 -33.49
CA ASP A 55 -10.16 4.00 -33.42
C ASP A 55 -8.89 3.84 -32.58
N ILE A 56 -7.75 3.76 -33.28
CA ILE A 56 -6.45 3.50 -32.67
C ILE A 56 -5.98 4.66 -31.80
N GLU A 57 -6.29 5.90 -32.18
CA GLU A 57 -5.88 7.07 -31.40
C GLU A 57 -6.70 7.16 -30.11
N ASP A 58 -7.99 6.88 -30.19
CA ASP A 58 -8.87 6.86 -29.02
C ASP A 58 -8.50 5.73 -28.04
N ILE A 59 -8.18 4.54 -28.57
CA ILE A 59 -7.64 3.42 -27.80
C ILE A 59 -6.33 3.82 -27.09
N ARG A 60 -5.41 4.46 -27.81
CA ARG A 60 -4.12 4.88 -27.25
C ARG A 60 -4.30 5.89 -26.12
N ARG A 61 -5.25 6.82 -26.28
CA ARG A 61 -5.66 7.77 -25.24
C ARG A 61 -6.22 7.05 -24.02
N TYR A 62 -7.17 6.12 -24.21
CA TYR A 62 -7.75 5.34 -23.13
C TYR A 62 -6.69 4.55 -22.33
N LEU A 63 -5.74 3.92 -23.02
CA LEU A 63 -4.64 3.21 -22.36
C LEU A 63 -3.70 4.15 -21.60
N SER A 64 -3.45 5.35 -22.14
CA SER A 64 -2.63 6.35 -21.45
C SER A 64 -3.30 6.83 -20.17
N GLU A 65 -4.61 7.07 -20.19
CA GLU A 65 -5.40 7.36 -18.98
C GLU A 65 -5.36 6.20 -17.99
N PHE A 66 -5.55 4.96 -18.47
CA PHE A 66 -5.45 3.78 -17.62
C PHE A 66 -4.08 3.65 -16.97
N LYS A 67 -2.99 3.93 -17.70
CA LYS A 67 -1.63 3.98 -17.14
C LYS A 67 -1.53 5.02 -16.02
N THR A 68 -2.01 6.23 -16.24
CA THR A 68 -2.03 7.30 -15.22
C THR A 68 -2.78 6.85 -13.97
N VAL A 69 -3.97 6.26 -14.14
CA VAL A 69 -4.75 5.73 -13.02
C VAL A 69 -4.01 4.62 -12.27
N LEU A 70 -3.29 3.73 -12.96
CA LEU A 70 -2.49 2.69 -12.31
C LEU A 70 -1.30 3.28 -11.52
N VAL A 71 -0.65 4.33 -12.04
CA VAL A 71 0.44 5.03 -11.35
C VAL A 71 -0.08 5.75 -10.10
N GLU A 72 -1.20 6.46 -10.21
CA GLU A 72 -1.88 7.10 -9.07
C GLU A 72 -2.32 6.05 -8.03
N ALA A 73 -2.93 4.96 -8.48
CA ALA A 73 -3.38 3.88 -7.62
C ALA A 73 -2.22 3.21 -6.89
N ARG A 74 -1.03 3.12 -7.51
CA ARG A 74 0.20 2.67 -6.84
C ARG A 74 0.66 3.69 -5.80
N GLY A 75 0.77 4.97 -6.17
CA GLY A 75 1.23 6.02 -5.25
C GLY A 75 2.55 5.68 -4.55
N ASP A 76 2.70 6.16 -3.31
CA ASP A 76 3.88 5.94 -2.45
C ASP A 76 3.69 4.83 -1.41
N LYS A 77 2.53 4.16 -1.39
CA LYS A 77 2.15 3.23 -0.32
C LYS A 77 3.14 2.08 -0.11
N TYR A 78 3.71 1.52 -1.18
CA TYR A 78 4.71 0.44 -1.08
C TYR A 78 6.04 0.95 -0.52
N THR A 79 6.42 2.20 -0.81
CA THR A 79 7.57 2.85 -0.20
C THR A 79 7.34 3.05 1.29
N ARG A 80 6.16 3.54 1.70
CA ARG A 80 5.78 3.67 3.11
C ARG A 80 5.78 2.32 3.84
N ILE A 81 5.22 1.28 3.24
CA ILE A 81 5.27 -0.10 3.77
C ILE A 81 6.73 -0.53 4.00
N ALA A 82 7.62 -0.33 3.02
CA ALA A 82 9.04 -0.67 3.15
C ALA A 82 9.75 0.13 4.25
N THR A 83 9.49 1.44 4.33
CA THR A 83 10.09 2.33 5.33
C THR A 83 9.65 1.95 6.74
N TYR A 84 8.34 1.85 7.00
CA TYR A 84 7.84 1.56 8.34
C TYR A 84 8.12 0.12 8.76
N GLY A 85 8.01 -0.85 7.84
CA GLY A 85 8.38 -2.23 8.13
C GLY A 85 9.86 -2.39 8.47
N GLY A 86 10.74 -1.72 7.72
CA GLY A 86 12.18 -1.71 8.02
C GLY A 86 12.50 -1.08 9.38
N ALA A 87 11.81 0.01 9.75
CA ALA A 87 11.96 0.61 11.07
C ALA A 87 11.51 -0.31 12.20
N ILE A 88 10.38 -1.03 12.04
CA ILE A 88 9.91 -2.01 13.03
C ILE A 88 10.96 -3.11 13.27
N LEU A 89 11.53 -3.66 12.19
CA LEU A 89 12.56 -4.70 12.29
C LEU A 89 13.87 -4.23 12.95
N GLN A 90 14.10 -2.92 13.06
CA GLN A 90 15.25 -2.35 13.77
C GLN A 90 14.94 -2.03 15.24
N LEU A 91 13.66 -1.93 15.60
CA LEU A 91 13.20 -1.50 16.93
C LEU A 91 12.86 -2.68 17.85
N THR A 92 12.69 -3.89 17.33
CA THR A 92 12.36 -5.08 18.12
C THR A 92 12.93 -6.35 17.50
N ASP A 93 13.28 -7.31 18.37
CA ASP A 93 13.65 -8.68 18.01
C ASP A 93 12.51 -9.68 18.32
N GLU A 94 11.33 -9.20 18.74
CA GLU A 94 10.18 -10.05 19.07
C GLU A 94 9.76 -10.86 17.82
N PRO A 95 9.84 -12.21 17.83
CA PRO A 95 9.57 -13.03 16.63
C PRO A 95 8.12 -12.89 16.16
N GLU A 96 7.18 -12.68 17.09
CA GLU A 96 5.78 -12.42 16.79
C GLU A 96 5.57 -11.17 15.92
N ILE A 97 6.46 -10.18 16.02
CA ILE A 97 6.41 -8.97 15.19
C ILE A 97 7.32 -9.15 13.97
N THR A 98 8.58 -9.53 14.17
CA THR A 98 9.61 -9.51 13.14
C THR A 98 9.36 -10.51 12.02
N GLU A 99 8.89 -11.73 12.33
CA GLU A 99 8.56 -12.72 11.30
C GLU A 99 7.36 -12.27 10.45
N ARG A 100 6.32 -11.72 11.10
CA ARG A 100 5.12 -11.24 10.43
C ARG A 100 5.42 -10.04 9.54
N VAL A 101 6.14 -9.04 10.05
CA VAL A 101 6.52 -7.84 9.31
C VAL A 101 7.43 -8.21 8.13
N SER A 102 8.39 -9.10 8.31
CA SER A 102 9.27 -9.57 7.22
C SER A 102 8.47 -10.22 6.10
N LYS A 103 7.52 -11.10 6.43
CA LYS A 103 6.66 -11.75 5.44
C LYS A 103 5.75 -10.74 4.72
N MET A 104 5.20 -9.76 5.44
CA MET A 104 4.40 -8.69 4.83
C MET A 104 5.22 -7.82 3.88
N LEU A 105 6.47 -7.50 4.23
CA LEU A 105 7.39 -6.77 3.36
C LEU A 105 7.68 -7.51 2.06
N GLU A 106 7.96 -8.81 2.13
CA GLU A 106 8.20 -9.63 0.94
C GLU A 106 6.98 -9.66 0.00
N LEU A 107 5.79 -9.88 0.56
CA LEU A 107 4.56 -9.92 -0.21
C LEU A 107 4.23 -8.56 -0.83
N ALA A 108 4.39 -7.47 -0.08
CA ALA A 108 4.18 -6.11 -0.57
C ALA A 108 5.19 -5.73 -1.66
N ALA A 109 6.47 -6.11 -1.52
CA ALA A 109 7.48 -5.88 -2.54
C ALA A 109 7.19 -6.68 -3.82
N GLN A 110 6.68 -7.90 -3.70
CA GLN A 110 6.27 -8.68 -4.86
C GLN A 110 5.07 -8.05 -5.57
N GLU A 111 4.07 -7.59 -4.83
CA GLU A 111 2.93 -6.89 -5.40
C GLU A 111 3.33 -5.58 -6.08
N ASP A 112 4.26 -4.81 -5.49
CA ASP A 112 4.79 -3.61 -6.10
C ASP A 112 5.47 -3.90 -7.45
N ARG A 113 6.29 -4.95 -7.51
CA ARG A 113 6.91 -5.42 -8.76
C ARG A 113 5.86 -5.82 -9.80
N ASP A 114 4.81 -6.52 -9.38
CA ASP A 114 3.73 -6.95 -10.28
C ASP A 114 2.94 -5.73 -10.80
N ALA A 115 2.71 -4.72 -9.96
CA ALA A 115 2.09 -3.45 -10.36
C ALA A 115 2.95 -2.67 -11.36
N ILE A 116 4.27 -2.58 -11.13
CA ILE A 116 5.22 -1.94 -12.06
C ILE A 116 5.21 -2.66 -13.41
N LYS A 117 5.32 -3.99 -13.43
CA LYS A 117 5.23 -4.80 -14.66
C LYS A 117 3.93 -4.55 -15.41
N LYS A 118 2.81 -4.39 -14.70
CA LYS A 118 1.53 -4.06 -15.30
C LYS A 118 1.56 -2.68 -15.97
N ILE A 119 2.11 -1.65 -15.31
CA ILE A 119 2.27 -0.30 -15.87
C ILE A 119 3.18 -0.33 -17.10
N GLU A 120 4.31 -1.03 -17.03
CA GLU A 120 5.24 -1.20 -18.17
C GLU A 120 4.58 -1.94 -19.34
N SER A 121 3.76 -2.96 -19.06
CA SER A 121 3.04 -3.66 -20.11
C SER A 121 2.04 -2.78 -20.84
N VAL A 122 1.37 -1.84 -20.15
CA VAL A 122 0.51 -0.83 -20.80
C VAL A 122 1.35 0.07 -21.69
N ASP A 123 2.51 0.54 -21.22
CA ASP A 123 3.41 1.39 -21.98
C ASP A 123 3.89 0.73 -23.28
N HIS A 124 4.25 -0.55 -23.18
CA HIS A 124 4.64 -1.37 -24.33
C HIS A 124 3.51 -1.52 -25.35
N VAL A 125 2.27 -1.72 -24.89
CA VAL A 125 1.10 -1.76 -25.78
C VAL A 125 0.90 -0.41 -26.48
N ILE A 126 0.97 0.71 -25.74
CA ILE A 126 0.86 2.07 -26.30
C ILE A 126 1.89 2.28 -27.42
N GLN A 127 3.15 1.91 -27.18
CA GLN A 127 4.26 2.09 -28.12
C GLN A 127 4.18 1.18 -29.35
N ARG A 128 3.69 -0.06 -29.21
CA ARG A 128 3.60 -1.04 -30.31
C ARG A 128 2.30 -0.98 -31.11
N THR A 129 1.40 -0.05 -30.80
CA THR A 129 0.14 0.06 -31.52
C THR A 129 0.36 0.70 -32.90
N ASP A 130 0.73 -0.14 -33.87
CA ASP A 130 0.67 0.07 -35.32
C ASP A 130 -0.48 -0.76 -35.93
N HIS A 131 -1.07 -0.25 -37.01
CA HIS A 131 -2.49 -0.40 -37.41
C HIS A 131 -3.16 -1.79 -37.38
N MET A 132 -2.44 -2.92 -37.44
CA MET A 132 -3.03 -4.28 -37.43
C MET A 132 -2.52 -5.18 -36.28
N THR A 133 -1.25 -5.04 -35.88
CA THR A 133 -0.65 -5.84 -34.78
C THR A 133 -1.00 -5.26 -33.41
N GLY A 134 -1.21 -3.94 -33.33
CA GLY A 134 -1.62 -3.24 -32.12
C GLY A 134 -2.98 -3.66 -31.60
N LEU A 135 -3.97 -3.83 -32.50
CA LEU A 135 -5.35 -4.13 -32.14
C LEU A 135 -5.49 -5.53 -31.49
N ARG A 136 -4.76 -6.53 -31.99
CA ARG A 136 -4.73 -7.88 -31.43
C ARG A 136 -4.06 -7.90 -30.05
N THR A 137 -2.96 -7.15 -29.90
CA THR A 137 -2.22 -7.05 -28.63
C THR A 137 -3.06 -6.36 -27.56
N LEU A 138 -3.79 -5.31 -27.94
CA LEU A 138 -4.77 -4.63 -27.09
C LEU A 138 -5.88 -5.57 -26.61
N PHE A 139 -6.50 -6.33 -27.52
CA PHE A 139 -7.59 -7.25 -27.17
C PHE A 139 -7.14 -8.32 -26.17
N MET A 140 -5.95 -8.88 -26.36
CA MET A 140 -5.36 -9.84 -25.40
C MET A 140 -5.05 -9.19 -24.05
N PHE A 141 -4.63 -7.92 -24.04
CA PHE A 141 -4.37 -7.17 -22.81
C PHE A 141 -5.65 -6.92 -22.01
N VAL A 142 -6.73 -6.46 -22.65
CA VAL A 142 -8.03 -6.23 -21.99
C VAL A 142 -8.58 -7.53 -21.40
N ALA A 143 -8.44 -8.66 -22.10
CA ALA A 143 -8.84 -9.97 -21.58
C ALA A 143 -8.00 -10.43 -20.38
N ALA A 144 -6.71 -10.06 -20.32
CA ALA A 144 -5.81 -10.41 -19.22
C ALA A 144 -6.04 -9.57 -17.96
N LEU A 145 -6.50 -8.32 -18.10
CA LEU A 145 -6.79 -7.41 -16.98
C LEU A 145 -7.93 -7.89 -16.07
N GLY A 146 -8.81 -8.76 -16.55
CA GLY A 146 -9.98 -9.26 -15.79
C GLY A 146 -9.70 -10.36 -14.78
N ARG A 147 -8.46 -10.87 -14.66
CA ARG A 147 -8.13 -11.94 -13.69
C ARG A 147 -7.62 -11.34 -12.38
N SER A 148 -8.45 -11.35 -11.34
CA SER A 148 -8.05 -11.01 -9.96
C SER A 148 -7.14 -12.10 -9.37
N LEU A 149 -6.04 -11.70 -8.71
CA LEU A 149 -5.08 -12.65 -8.13
C LEU A 149 -5.51 -13.09 -6.70
N PRO A 150 -5.44 -14.39 -6.37
CA PRO A 150 -5.84 -14.96 -5.06
C PRO A 150 -4.91 -14.62 -3.88
N ARG A 151 -3.95 -13.70 -4.04
CA ARG A 151 -2.87 -13.41 -3.07
C ARG A 151 -3.27 -12.41 -1.98
N ASN A 152 -4.34 -11.63 -2.19
CA ASN A 152 -4.78 -10.63 -1.23
C ASN A 152 -5.14 -11.24 0.13
N SER A 153 -5.69 -12.45 0.17
CA SER A 153 -6.11 -13.10 1.41
C SER A 153 -4.98 -13.37 2.40
N GLN A 154 -3.76 -13.67 1.92
CA GLN A 154 -2.62 -13.94 2.81
C GLN A 154 -2.09 -12.68 3.49
N LEU A 155 -2.08 -11.54 2.79
CA LEU A 155 -1.71 -10.25 3.39
C LEU A 155 -2.81 -9.74 4.33
N ASP A 156 -4.08 -10.03 4.02
CA ASP A 156 -5.22 -9.65 4.87
C ASP A 156 -5.20 -10.40 6.19
N GLU A 157 -4.99 -11.72 6.16
CA GLU A 157 -4.85 -12.56 7.36
C GLU A 157 -3.70 -12.09 8.25
N LEU A 158 -2.53 -11.84 7.66
CA LEU A 158 -1.37 -11.30 8.35
C LEU A 158 -1.62 -9.91 8.96
N THR A 159 -2.38 -9.04 8.26
CA THR A 159 -2.74 -7.71 8.75
C THR A 159 -3.67 -7.79 9.96
N VAL A 160 -4.65 -8.71 9.94
CA VAL A 160 -5.57 -8.96 11.06
C VAL A 160 -4.81 -9.49 12.27
N GLU A 161 -3.92 -10.48 12.07
CA GLU A 161 -3.12 -11.06 13.15
C GLU A 161 -2.20 -10.05 13.82
N LEU A 162 -1.47 -9.23 13.03
CA LEU A 162 -0.58 -8.21 13.58
C LEU A 162 -1.38 -7.13 14.31
N SER A 163 -2.51 -6.69 13.75
CA SER A 163 -3.39 -5.73 14.42
C SER A 163 -3.90 -6.26 15.77
N ALA A 164 -4.31 -7.52 15.82
CA ALA A 164 -4.77 -8.16 17.05
C ALA A 164 -3.66 -8.26 18.11
N TYR A 165 -2.45 -8.65 17.71
CA TYR A 165 -1.31 -8.70 18.60
C TYR A 165 -0.94 -7.31 19.14
N CYS A 166 -0.88 -6.30 18.28
CA CYS A 166 -0.51 -4.94 18.68
C CYS A 166 -1.53 -4.30 19.63
N LEU A 167 -2.83 -4.65 19.53
CA LEU A 167 -3.83 -4.22 20.51
C LEU A 167 -3.63 -4.84 21.90
N THR A 168 -2.96 -5.99 21.99
CA THR A 168 -2.59 -6.60 23.28
C THR A 168 -1.28 -6.04 23.84
N ARG A 169 -0.32 -5.74 22.97
CA ARG A 169 1.01 -5.21 23.35
C ARG A 169 1.00 -3.71 23.64
N PHE A 170 0.14 -2.97 22.96
CA PHE A 170 -0.11 -1.53 23.10
C PHE A 170 -1.59 -1.29 23.40
N PRO A 171 -2.05 -1.59 24.63
CA PRO A 171 -3.45 -1.38 24.97
C PRO A 171 -3.81 0.11 24.86
N PRO A 172 -4.99 0.44 24.30
CA PRO A 172 -5.45 1.83 24.27
C PRO A 172 -5.59 2.35 25.72
N PRO A 173 -5.35 3.65 25.95
CA PRO A 173 -5.48 4.25 27.28
C PRO A 173 -6.89 4.05 27.84
N ASP A 174 -6.99 3.71 29.12
CA ASP A 174 -8.23 3.32 29.82
C ASP A 174 -9.31 4.42 29.89
N ASP A 175 -9.01 5.65 29.46
CA ASP A 175 -9.86 6.84 29.58
C ASP A 175 -11.13 6.83 28.68
N ALA A 176 -11.37 5.77 27.92
CA ALA A 176 -12.62 5.61 27.15
C ALA A 176 -13.79 5.02 27.97
N ARG A 177 -13.63 4.82 29.29
CA ARG A 177 -14.66 4.21 30.16
C ARG A 177 -15.20 5.11 31.28
N GLU A 178 -14.80 6.37 31.36
CA GLU A 178 -15.34 7.31 32.35
C GLU A 178 -16.12 8.44 31.66
N GLY A 179 -17.33 8.11 31.19
CA GLY A 179 -18.23 9.06 30.55
C GLY A 179 -19.72 8.71 30.64
N GLU A 180 -20.08 7.72 31.46
CA GLU A 180 -21.47 7.43 31.80
C GLU A 180 -21.58 7.25 33.32
N SER A 181 -21.86 8.36 34.01
CA SER A 181 -22.49 8.39 35.32
C SER A 181 -23.37 9.62 35.41
#